data_AF-A0A7K2KYZ8-F1
#
_entry.id   AF-A0A7K2KYZ8-F1
#
_cell.length_a   1.000
_cell.length_b   1.000
_cell.length_c   1.000
_cell.angle_alpha   90.00
_cell.angle_beta   90.00
_cell.angle_gamma   90.00
#
_symmetry.space_group_name_H-M   'P 1'
#
loop_
_entity.id
_entity.type
_entity.pdbx_description
1 polymer ?
#
loop_
_entity_poly.entity_id
_entity_poly.type
_entity_poly.pdbx_seq_one_letter_code
_entity_poly.pdbx_strand_id
1 'polypeptide(L)'
;MFAVTVIAGILFTWCVLSRRLALWSVTAPIAMMATGIALTSGSDPPLVFDFGDLAGFEHAVEVVLALLLFVDATEVPAGAIRRERRIVTRLLGVALPLTLGAAFLTALVFFPDRPGWVLATLATVVVPLDLAPATA
;
A
#
# COMPACT_ATOMS: atom_id res chain seq x y z
N MET A 1 -5.87 8.08 23.78
CA MET A 1 -6.29 9.47 23.46
C MET A 1 -5.19 10.22 22.71
N PHE A 2 -3.97 10.35 23.25
CA PHE A 2 -2.86 11.05 22.58
C PHE A 2 -2.57 10.57 21.14
N ALA A 3 -2.44 9.25 20.93
CA ALA A 3 -2.20 8.70 19.59
C ALA A 3 -3.29 9.09 18.56
N VAL A 4 -4.57 9.08 18.97
CA VAL A 4 -5.68 9.48 18.10
C VAL A 4 -5.59 10.96 17.76
N THR A 5 -5.24 11.82 18.73
CA THR A 5 -5.03 13.25 18.49
C THR A 5 -3.89 13.50 17.51
N VAL A 6 -2.78 12.77 17.63
CA VAL A 6 -1.66 12.90 16.70
C VAL A 6 -2.04 12.42 15.30
N ILE A 7 -2.69 11.26 15.18
CA ILE A 7 -3.17 10.74 13.88
C ILE A 7 -4.14 11.73 13.23
N ALA A 8 -5.13 12.23 13.98
CA ALA A 8 -6.07 13.23 13.49
C ALA A 8 -5.36 14.53 13.07
N GLY A 9 -4.34 14.95 13.83
CA GLY A 9 -3.48 16.08 13.48
C GLY A 9 -2.76 15.88 12.16
N ILE A 10 -2.13 14.71 11.96
CA ILE A 10 -1.44 14.36 10.71
C ILE A 10 -2.42 14.37 9.53
N LEU A 11 -3.57 13.72 9.67
CA LEU A 11 -4.61 13.69 8.62
C LEU A 11 -5.12 15.10 8.31
N PHE A 12 -5.36 15.93 9.33
CA PHE A 12 -5.78 17.31 9.16
C PHE A 12 -4.71 18.14 8.43
N THR A 13 -3.45 18.03 8.85
CA THR A 13 -2.31 18.68 8.20
C THR A 13 -2.20 18.24 6.73
N TRP A 14 -2.33 16.95 6.46
CA TRP A 14 -2.33 16.44 5.09
C TRP A 14 -3.49 17.02 4.26
N CYS A 15 -4.72 17.03 4.76
CA CYS A 15 -5.87 17.59 4.05
C CYS A 15 -5.65 19.06 3.66
N VAL A 16 -5.08 19.87 4.56
CA VAL A 16 -4.82 21.30 4.32
C VAL A 16 -3.66 21.52 3.34
N LEU A 17 -2.61 20.70 3.42
CA LEU A 17 -1.38 20.88 2.63
C LEU A 17 -1.34 20.06 1.33
N SER A 18 -2.24 19.10 1.14
CA SER A 18 -2.29 18.17 0.00
C SER A 18 -2.13 18.88 -1.34
N ARG A 19 -2.89 19.96 -1.57
CA ARG A 19 -2.83 20.74 -2.82
C ARG A 19 -1.48 21.43 -3.05
N ARG A 20 -0.81 21.88 -1.99
CA ARG A 20 0.54 22.48 -2.09
C ARG A 20 1.62 21.43 -2.29
N LEU A 21 1.51 20.29 -1.61
CA LEU A 21 2.44 19.17 -1.71
C LEU A 21 2.36 18.48 -3.08
N ALA A 22 1.17 18.45 -3.69
CA ALA A 22 0.99 17.98 -5.06
C ALA A 22 1.83 18.79 -6.07
N LEU A 23 1.99 20.11 -5.87
CA LEU A 23 2.85 20.94 -6.72
C LEU A 23 4.34 20.57 -6.62
N TRP A 24 4.74 19.89 -5.54
CA TRP A 24 6.11 19.41 -5.32
C TRP A 24 6.26 17.91 -5.61
N SER A 25 5.25 17.29 -6.26
CA SER A 25 5.23 15.86 -6.56
C SER A 25 5.33 14.94 -5.32
N VAL A 26 4.93 15.44 -4.14
CA VAL A 26 4.89 14.65 -2.90
C VAL A 26 3.54 13.95 -2.79
N THR A 27 3.54 12.62 -2.89
CA THR A 27 2.33 11.80 -2.80
C THR A 27 1.97 11.48 -1.34
N ALA A 28 0.68 11.21 -1.08
CA ALA A 28 0.20 10.84 0.25
C ALA A 28 0.97 9.67 0.87
N PRO A 29 1.25 8.56 0.15
CA PRO A 29 1.99 7.44 0.72
C PRO A 29 3.38 7.83 1.22
N ILE A 30 4.12 8.64 0.45
CA ILE A 30 5.48 9.07 0.82
C ILE A 30 5.43 9.98 2.05
N ALA A 31 4.51 10.95 2.09
CA ALA A 31 4.38 11.86 3.22
C ALA A 31 3.97 11.13 4.50
N MET A 32 3.03 10.18 4.41
CA MET A 32 2.58 9.39 5.56
C MET A 32 3.70 8.46 6.05
N MET A 33 4.44 7.80 5.15
CA MET A 33 5.60 6.98 5.50
C MET A 33 6.68 7.80 6.22
N ALA A 34 7.08 8.94 5.65
CA ALA A 34 8.11 9.81 6.23
C ALA A 34 7.68 10.32 7.61
N THR A 35 6.42 10.72 7.76
CA THR A 35 5.87 11.19 9.03
C THR A 35 5.85 10.07 10.08
N GLY A 36 5.44 8.85 9.69
CA GLY A 36 5.49 7.68 10.57
C GLY A 36 6.90 7.39 11.08
N ILE A 37 7.89 7.38 10.17
CA ILE A 37 9.31 7.20 10.53
C ILE A 37 9.77 8.31 11.48
N ALA A 38 9.46 9.58 11.18
CA ALA A 38 9.87 10.71 12.01
C ALA A 38 9.28 10.65 13.43
N LEU A 39 8.06 10.12 13.58
CA LEU A 39 7.36 10.03 14.87
C LEU A 39 7.73 8.80 15.71
N THR A 40 8.32 7.78 15.09
CA THR A 40 8.60 6.48 15.73
C THR A 40 10.08 6.13 15.78
N SER A 41 10.95 6.92 15.14
CA SER A 41 12.40 6.73 15.18
C SER A 41 13.05 7.39 16.40
N GLY A 42 14.16 6.82 16.88
CA GLY A 42 14.95 7.33 18.01
C GLY A 42 14.89 6.45 19.25
N SER A 43 15.69 6.79 20.27
CA SER A 43 15.73 6.08 21.56
C SER A 43 14.55 6.40 22.47
N ASP A 44 13.98 7.61 22.36
CA ASP A 44 12.78 8.07 23.06
C ASP A 44 11.74 8.54 22.04
N PRO A 45 11.03 7.61 21.37
CA PRO A 45 10.07 8.00 20.35
C PRO A 45 8.87 8.72 20.97
N PRO A 46 8.40 9.83 20.37
CA PRO A 46 7.25 10.58 20.87
C PRO A 46 5.94 9.78 20.78
N LEU A 47 5.88 8.74 19.95
CA LEU A 47 4.79 7.78 19.87
C LEU A 47 5.32 6.35 19.93
N VAL A 48 4.91 5.62 20.96
CA VAL A 48 5.08 4.17 21.05
C VAL A 48 3.74 3.54 20.70
N PHE A 49 3.70 2.83 19.58
CA PHE A 49 2.56 1.99 19.22
C PHE A 49 2.77 0.61 19.84
N ASP A 50 2.02 0.30 20.88
CA ASP A 50 1.89 -1.07 21.36
C ASP A 50 0.78 -1.74 20.55
N PHE A 51 1.17 -2.58 19.59
CA PHE A 51 0.25 -3.35 18.75
C PHE A 51 -0.31 -4.57 19.52
N GLY A 52 -0.69 -4.37 20.80
CA GLY A 52 -1.15 -5.44 21.69
C GLY A 52 -2.44 -6.12 21.24
N ASP A 53 -3.27 -5.45 20.42
CA ASP A 53 -4.44 -6.02 19.75
C ASP A 53 -4.25 -6.01 18.23
N LEU A 54 -3.44 -6.97 17.75
CA LEU A 54 -3.23 -7.18 16.31
C LEU A 54 -4.54 -7.48 15.58
N ALA A 55 -5.49 -8.15 16.24
CA ALA A 55 -6.72 -8.62 15.61
C ALA A 55 -7.66 -7.47 15.24
N GLY A 56 -7.78 -6.47 16.10
CA GLY A 56 -8.56 -5.25 15.80
C GLY A 56 -7.95 -4.44 14.66
N PHE A 57 -6.61 -4.34 14.61
CA PHE A 57 -5.90 -3.65 13.53
C PHE A 57 -6.03 -4.38 12.19
N GLU A 58 -5.87 -5.71 12.19
CA GLU A 58 -6.04 -6.56 11.01
C GLU A 58 -7.43 -6.39 10.40
N HIS A 59 -8.50 -6.46 11.20
CA HIS A 59 -9.87 -6.22 10.73
C HIS A 59 -10.05 -4.82 10.12
N ALA A 60 -9.45 -3.79 10.73
CA ALA A 60 -9.51 -2.44 10.18
C ALA A 60 -8.84 -2.36 8.81
N VAL A 61 -7.67 -3.00 8.65
CA VAL A 61 -6.95 -3.07 7.37
C VAL A 61 -7.77 -3.83 6.32
N GLU A 62 -8.36 -4.97 6.66
CA GLU A 62 -9.23 -5.73 5.75
C GLU A 62 -10.42 -4.91 5.27
N VAL A 63 -11.10 -4.19 6.18
CA VAL A 63 -12.23 -3.33 5.83
C VAL A 63 -11.79 -2.20 4.90
N VAL A 64 -10.66 -1.54 5.20
CA VAL A 64 -10.14 -0.47 4.36
C VAL A 64 -9.74 -1.00 2.98
N LEU A 65 -9.05 -2.15 2.89
CA LEU A 65 -8.68 -2.78 1.62
C LEU A 65 -9.91 -3.18 0.81
N ALA A 66 -10.94 -3.75 1.44
CA ALA A 66 -12.19 -4.09 0.77
C ALA A 66 -12.89 -2.85 0.21
N LEU A 67 -12.92 -1.75 0.98
CA LEU A 67 -13.48 -0.49 0.53
C LEU A 67 -12.69 0.12 -0.63
N LEU A 68 -11.35 0.14 -0.56
CA LEU A 68 -10.50 0.65 -1.63
C LEU A 68 -10.68 -0.15 -2.92
N LEU A 69 -10.62 -1.49 -2.84
CA LEU A 69 -10.85 -2.36 -3.99
C LEU A 69 -12.26 -2.19 -4.59
N PHE A 70 -13.26 -1.93 -3.74
CA PHE A 70 -14.61 -1.64 -4.21
C PHE A 70 -14.68 -0.30 -4.94
N VAL A 71 -14.12 0.77 -4.36
CA VAL A 71 -14.07 2.10 -4.99
C VAL A 71 -13.34 2.02 -6.33
N ASP A 72 -12.16 1.39 -6.38
CA ASP A 72 -11.40 1.19 -7.60
C ASP A 72 -12.22 0.44 -8.66
N ALA A 73 -12.97 -0.59 -8.26
CA ALA A 73 -13.85 -1.33 -9.17
C ALA A 73 -15.02 -0.47 -9.69
N THR A 74 -15.52 0.49 -8.92
CA THR A 74 -16.59 1.41 -9.36
C THR A 74 -16.11 2.51 -10.31
N GLU A 75 -14.82 2.85 -10.29
CA GLU A 75 -14.25 3.85 -11.21
C GLU A 75 -14.07 3.30 -12.63
N VAL A 76 -14.01 1.99 -12.81
CA VAL A 76 -13.84 1.35 -14.12
C VAL A 76 -15.09 1.55 -14.99
N PRO A 77 -15.00 2.24 -16.15
CA PRO A 77 -16.15 2.49 -17.00
C PRO A 77 -16.79 1.20 -17.51
N ALA A 78 -18.13 1.19 -17.56
CA ALA A 78 -18.89 0.05 -18.06
C ALA A 78 -18.45 -0.32 -19.50
N GLY A 79 -17.97 -1.55 -19.68
CA GLY A 79 -17.50 -2.06 -20.97
C GLY A 79 -16.03 -1.79 -21.30
N ALA A 80 -15.28 -1.07 -20.46
CA ALA A 80 -13.83 -0.87 -20.63
C ALA A 80 -13.08 -2.22 -20.70
N ILE A 81 -13.37 -3.12 -19.74
CA ILE A 81 -12.80 -4.48 -19.71
C ILE A 81 -13.15 -5.28 -20.97
N ARG A 82 -14.36 -5.10 -21.53
CA ARG A 82 -14.76 -5.80 -22.76
C ARG A 82 -14.02 -5.24 -23.98
N ARG A 83 -13.85 -3.93 -24.06
CA ARG A 83 -13.14 -3.24 -25.15
C ARG A 83 -11.64 -3.59 -25.16
N GLU A 84 -11.04 -3.69 -23.99
CA GLU A 84 -9.59 -3.96 -23.83
C GLU A 84 -9.30 -5.37 -23.33
N ARG A 85 -10.25 -6.31 -23.50
CA ARG A 85 -10.20 -7.66 -22.94
C ARG A 85 -8.86 -8.36 -23.17
N ARG A 86 -8.30 -8.25 -24.39
CA ARG A 86 -7.02 -8.88 -24.75
C ARG A 86 -5.83 -8.32 -23.96
N ILE A 87 -5.84 -7.02 -23.66
CA ILE A 87 -4.78 -6.37 -22.90
C ILE A 87 -4.92 -6.78 -21.43
N VAL A 88 -6.13 -6.64 -20.87
CA VAL A 88 -6.42 -7.01 -19.48
C VAL A 88 -6.09 -8.48 -19.22
N THR A 89 -6.48 -9.40 -20.10
CA THR A 89 -6.17 -10.83 -19.93
C THR A 89 -4.68 -11.13 -20.06
N ARG A 90 -3.94 -10.44 -20.94
CA ARG A 90 -2.49 -10.62 -21.04
C ARG A 90 -1.75 -10.05 -19.84
N LEU A 91 -2.20 -8.92 -19.30
CA LEU A 91 -1.61 -8.32 -18.10
C LEU A 91 -1.86 -9.20 -16.87
N LEU A 92 -3.12 -9.58 -16.60
CA LEU A 92 -3.47 -10.36 -15.41
C LEU A 92 -3.09 -11.84 -15.54
N GLY A 93 -3.28 -12.44 -16.72
CA GLY A 93 -3.08 -13.88 -16.90
C GLY A 93 -1.64 -14.28 -17.27
N VAL A 94 -0.82 -13.35 -17.75
CA VAL A 94 0.57 -13.65 -18.16
C VAL A 94 1.56 -12.74 -17.47
N ALA A 95 1.40 -11.42 -17.57
CA ALA A 95 2.40 -10.50 -17.01
C ALA A 95 2.48 -10.61 -15.48
N LEU A 96 1.35 -10.62 -14.77
CA LEU A 96 1.30 -10.71 -13.31
C LEU A 96 1.90 -12.01 -12.74
N PRO A 97 1.58 -13.21 -13.27
CA PRO A 97 2.26 -14.44 -12.85
C PRO A 97 3.77 -14.42 -13.13
N LEU A 98 4.18 -13.87 -14.27
CA LEU A 98 5.60 -13.76 -14.62
C LEU A 98 6.34 -12.79 -13.69
N THR A 99 5.75 -11.64 -13.36
CA THR A 99 6.36 -10.69 -12.41
C THR A 99 6.40 -11.27 -11.01
N LEU A 100 5.38 -12.02 -10.59
CA LEU A 100 5.37 -12.73 -9.32
C LEU A 100 6.48 -13.78 -9.24
N GLY A 101 6.64 -14.58 -10.30
CA GLY A 101 7.74 -15.53 -10.43
C GLY A 101 9.11 -14.86 -10.43
N ALA A 102 9.28 -13.76 -11.16
CA ALA A 102 10.52 -13.00 -11.19
C ALA A 102 10.86 -12.40 -9.81
N ALA A 103 9.88 -11.83 -9.12
CA ALA A 103 10.05 -11.30 -7.76
C ALA A 103 10.42 -12.41 -6.77
N PHE A 104 9.77 -13.57 -6.85
CA PHE A 104 10.09 -14.73 -6.03
C PHE A 104 11.51 -15.25 -6.27
N LEU A 105 11.91 -15.41 -7.54
CA LEU A 105 13.27 -15.82 -7.90
C LEU A 105 14.32 -14.80 -7.43
N THR A 106 14.01 -13.51 -7.56
CA THR A 106 14.86 -12.44 -7.03
C THR A 106 14.98 -12.55 -5.52
N ALA A 107 13.87 -12.77 -4.81
CA ALA A 107 13.86 -12.94 -3.36
C ALA A 107 14.69 -14.15 -2.91
N LEU A 108 14.67 -15.26 -3.66
CA LEU A 108 15.54 -16.43 -3.41
C LEU A 108 17.03 -16.09 -3.54
N VAL A 109 17.41 -15.24 -4.48
CA VAL A 109 18.81 -14.81 -4.66
C VAL A 109 19.27 -13.90 -3.53
N PHE A 110 18.43 -12.96 -3.09
CA PHE A 110 18.79 -11.99 -2.06
C PHE A 110 18.64 -12.52 -0.63
N PHE A 111 17.75 -13.49 -0.40
CA PHE A 111 17.43 -14.05 0.91
C PHE A 111 17.48 -15.58 0.92
N PRO A 112 18.64 -16.20 0.62
CA PRO A 112 18.75 -17.64 0.43
C PRO A 112 18.43 -18.47 1.69
N ASP A 113 18.62 -17.88 2.87
CA ASP A 113 18.41 -18.56 4.16
C ASP A 113 16.93 -18.57 4.62
N ARG A 114 16.02 -17.92 3.88
CA ARG A 114 14.61 -17.81 4.25
C ARG A 114 13.77 -18.90 3.58
N PRO A 115 12.72 -19.41 4.25
CA PRO A 115 11.88 -20.45 3.68
C PRO A 115 11.11 -19.92 2.46
N GLY A 116 10.98 -20.76 1.41
CA GLY A 116 10.39 -20.34 0.14
C GLY A 116 8.97 -19.77 0.26
N TRP A 117 8.14 -20.26 1.19
CA TRP A 117 6.79 -19.71 1.37
C TRP A 117 6.81 -18.24 1.86
N VAL A 118 7.76 -17.85 2.71
CA VAL A 118 7.91 -16.44 3.15
C VAL A 118 8.28 -15.55 1.98
N LEU A 119 9.16 -16.04 1.11
CA LEU A 119 9.59 -15.31 -0.09
C LEU A 119 8.47 -15.21 -1.12
N ALA A 120 7.63 -16.24 -1.24
CA ALA A 120 6.43 -16.20 -2.07
C ALA A 120 5.38 -15.19 -1.52
N THR A 121 5.21 -15.14 -0.19
CA THR A 121 4.37 -14.11 0.46
C THR A 121 4.92 -12.72 0.20
N LEU A 122 6.23 -12.51 0.34
CA LEU A 122 6.88 -11.24 0.05
C LEU A 122 6.65 -10.80 -1.40
N ALA A 123 6.83 -11.71 -2.36
CA ALA A 123 6.55 -11.44 -3.77
C ALA A 123 5.08 -11.04 -3.99
N THR A 124 4.14 -11.71 -3.31
CA THR A 124 2.70 -11.41 -3.40
C THR A 124 2.34 -10.07 -2.77
N VAL A 125 3.09 -9.58 -1.77
CA VAL A 125 2.86 -8.27 -1.15
C VAL A 125 3.44 -7.13 -1.99
N VAL A 126 4.60 -7.35 -2.63
CA VAL A 126 5.36 -6.30 -3.33
C VAL A 126 4.91 -6.09 -4.78
N VAL A 127 4.44 -7.15 -5.45
CA VAL A 127 4.13 -7.11 -6.89
C VAL A 127 2.81 -6.41 -7.23
N PRO A 128 1.70 -6.57 -6.49
CA PRO A 128 0.47 -5.85 -6.77
C PRO A 128 0.68 -4.33 -6.71
N LEU A 129 0.21 -3.63 -7.73
CA LEU A 129 0.34 -2.18 -7.83
C LEU A 129 -0.91 -1.49 -7.31
N ASP A 130 -0.71 -0.49 -6.44
CA ASP A 130 -1.75 0.46 -6.05
C ASP A 130 -1.84 1.58 -7.11
N LEU A 131 -3.03 1.79 -7.66
CA LEU A 131 -3.30 2.79 -8.70
C LEU A 131 -3.79 4.12 -8.12
N ALA A 132 -4.17 4.17 -6.84
CA ALA A 132 -4.67 5.39 -6.19
C ALA A 132 -3.72 6.60 -6.30
N PRO A 133 -2.38 6.45 -6.28
CA PRO A 133 -1.47 7.58 -6.47
C PRO A 133 -1.34 8.07 -7.92
N ALA A 134 -1.82 7.32 -8.92
CA ALA A 134 -1.61 7.61 -10.34
C ALA A 134 -2.67 8.56 -10.93
N THR A 135 -3.74 8.84 -10.20
CA THR A 135 -4.87 9.68 -10.64
C THR A 135 -4.76 11.15 -10.22
N ALA A 136 -3.59 11.59 -9.73
CA ALA A 136 -3.31 12.96 -9.30
C ALA A 136 -3.09 13.96 -10.44
#